data_AF-A0A2K2H898-F1
#
_entry.id   AF-A0A2K2H898-F1
#
_cell.length_a   1.000
_cell.length_b   1.000
_cell.length_c   1.000
_cell.angle_alpha   90.00
_cell.angle_beta   90.00
_cell.angle_gamma   90.00
#
_symmetry.space_group_name_H-M   'P 1'
#
loop_
_entity.id
_entity.type
_entity.pdbx_description
1 polymer ?
#
loop_
_entity_poly.entity_id
_entity_poly.type
_entity_poly.pdbx_seq_one_letter_code
_entity_poly.pdbx_strand_id
1 'polypeptide(L)'
;MYLKHFGFEKKPFNITPNPDFMFLSATHKEVFAHLLYGIQNHCGFIEVTGEVGTGKTTVLRTLFKQLDDDLYRLALIFNPRLDAVELLQSINREFGIAADTVSLSELQSYLNDFLLQQNRAGHTVVLVVDEAQNLSPEVLEQIRLLSNLETETDKLIQIVLVGQPELRQMLRRDDLRQLRQRITVSYHLETMTEEDSLRYIQHRMSVAGQSRSDLFTPAALKLILKRSGGNPRLINVLCDRCLLVCFSENGSQVTDNHVRQARKELWRETGHDSGDRRYLYATLLLVVVILSAGFWFYYQEKNLSGPSLSVEQPFPAAESPHRSVPSSSVLESPVSGATDNPGLEKRLFRLRRSLDRSPDAARIGAAYCALLAIWHLPPLKGGARLAVNDIAHAASTQGLDMASYAGGLEGLLRFNLPVILDLTVPGARGRRYLALTGVDGGGYRYAPVLAGIDRLRTEELKALWSGRAILLWRNHAGLSPVGQPGQRGTDIERIQQLLAKAGYYRGNPTGVFDQLTVSAVTRFQADSGLLQDGRIGPQTLILLYRAAGFFEAELEASTPREEGA
;
A
#
# COMPACT_ATOMS: atom_id res chain seq x y z
N MET A 1 10.23 37.95 1.86
CA MET A 1 9.65 39.15 2.49
C MET A 1 9.92 39.18 3.99
N TYR A 2 9.52 38.17 4.77
CA TYR A 2 9.83 38.11 6.22
C TYR A 2 11.33 38.06 6.56
N LEU A 3 12.18 37.53 5.67
CA LEU A 3 13.62 37.42 5.91
C LEU A 3 14.25 38.78 6.23
N LYS A 4 13.99 39.81 5.42
CA LYS A 4 14.48 41.18 5.66
C LYS A 4 13.92 41.77 6.97
N HIS A 5 12.65 41.49 7.27
CA HIS A 5 11.98 41.99 8.47
C HIS A 5 12.62 41.47 9.76
N PHE A 6 13.02 40.19 9.79
CA PHE A 6 13.68 39.58 10.94
C PHE A 6 15.22 39.55 10.84
N GLY A 7 15.80 40.14 9.78
CA GLY A 7 17.24 40.20 9.57
C GLY A 7 17.91 38.87 9.20
N PHE A 8 17.17 37.95 8.58
CA PHE A 8 17.74 36.70 8.06
C PHE A 8 18.34 36.88 6.67
N GLU A 9 19.52 36.31 6.44
CA GLU A 9 20.18 36.24 5.13
C GLU A 9 19.62 35.10 4.27
N LYS A 10 19.29 33.98 4.91
CA LYS A 10 18.74 32.76 4.30
C LYS A 10 17.52 32.29 5.08
N LYS A 11 16.67 31.44 4.50
CA LYS A 11 15.52 30.87 5.22
C LYS A 11 15.99 29.93 6.35
N PRO A 12 15.73 30.22 7.63
CA PRO A 12 16.19 29.38 8.75
C PRO A 12 15.50 28.01 8.82
N PHE A 13 14.23 27.91 8.41
CA PHE A 13 13.39 26.73 8.63
C PHE A 13 12.92 26.07 7.33
N ASN A 14 13.83 25.93 6.35
CA ASN A 14 13.53 25.17 5.13
C ASN A 14 13.47 23.65 5.42
N ILE A 15 12.51 22.95 4.82
CA ILE A 15 12.35 21.49 4.90
C ILE A 15 13.39 20.79 4.00
N THR A 16 13.84 21.46 2.95
CA THR A 16 14.84 20.93 2.02
C THR A 16 16.16 20.72 2.78
N PRO A 17 16.79 19.53 2.71
CA PRO A 17 18.06 19.27 3.38
C PRO A 17 19.14 20.22 2.86
N ASN A 18 19.72 21.02 3.77
CA ASN A 18 20.90 21.85 3.48
C ASN A 18 22.01 21.46 4.49
N PRO A 19 23.19 21.01 4.02
CA PRO A 19 24.33 20.68 4.88
C PRO A 19 24.73 21.80 5.84
N ASP A 20 24.62 23.07 5.43
CA ASP A 20 25.00 24.23 6.27
C ASP A 20 24.18 24.31 7.56
N PHE A 21 22.94 23.81 7.53
CA PHE A 21 21.98 23.84 8.63
C PHE A 21 21.92 22.52 9.42
N MET A 22 22.94 21.67 9.26
CA MET A 22 23.01 20.36 9.89
C MET A 22 23.33 20.50 11.38
N PHE A 23 22.45 19.93 12.21
CA PHE A 23 22.62 19.88 13.65
C PHE A 23 22.65 18.42 14.12
N LEU A 24 23.75 18.04 14.79
CA LEU A 24 23.93 16.71 15.36
C LEU A 24 23.52 16.73 16.84
N SER A 25 22.28 16.30 17.12
CA SER A 25 21.78 16.05 18.47
C SER A 25 22.56 14.92 19.15
N ALA A 26 22.34 14.73 20.45
CA ALA A 26 22.90 13.58 21.16
C ALA A 26 22.44 12.25 20.53
N THR A 27 21.16 12.14 20.20
CA THR A 27 20.56 10.98 19.53
C THR A 27 21.17 10.70 18.16
N HIS A 28 21.51 11.75 17.38
CA HIS A 28 22.22 11.57 16.11
C HIS A 28 23.62 11.00 16.33
N LYS A 29 24.36 11.48 17.35
CA LYS A 29 25.70 10.97 17.67
C LYS A 29 25.68 9.50 18.08
N GLU A 30 24.64 9.06 18.79
CA GLU A 30 24.45 7.65 19.12
C GLU A 30 24.21 6.79 17.88
N VAL A 31 23.32 7.21 16.96
CA VAL A 31 23.12 6.51 15.67
C VAL A 31 24.46 6.38 14.93
N PHE A 32 25.24 7.47 14.87
CA PHE A 32 26.56 7.48 14.25
C PHE A 32 27.49 6.42 14.86
N ALA A 33 27.58 6.37 16.19
CA ALA A 33 28.42 5.40 16.89
C ALA A 33 27.99 3.95 16.61
N HIS A 34 26.68 3.67 16.61
CA HIS A 34 26.14 2.34 16.31
C HIS A 34 26.38 1.92 14.85
N LEU A 35 26.19 2.83 13.90
CA LEU A 35 26.47 2.59 12.49
C LEU A 35 27.95 2.31 12.26
N LEU A 36 28.83 3.16 12.79
CA LEU A 36 30.27 3.02 12.64
C LEU A 36 30.77 1.72 13.28
N TYR A 37 30.28 1.39 14.48
CA TYR A 37 30.55 0.11 15.13
C TYR A 37 30.14 -1.07 14.26
N GLY A 38 28.93 -1.06 13.71
CA GLY A 38 28.45 -2.15 12.86
C GLY A 38 29.26 -2.32 11.58
N ILE A 39 29.66 -1.20 10.95
CA ILE A 39 30.45 -1.20 9.71
C ILE A 39 31.88 -1.68 9.99
N GLN A 40 32.55 -1.11 11.00
CA GLN A 40 33.96 -1.41 11.32
C GLN A 40 34.17 -2.83 11.84
N ASN A 41 33.18 -3.39 12.55
CA ASN A 41 33.24 -4.78 13.04
C ASN A 41 32.65 -5.78 12.05
N HIS A 42 32.42 -5.39 10.79
CA HIS A 42 31.91 -6.26 9.74
C HIS A 42 30.66 -7.07 10.11
N CYS A 43 29.73 -6.46 10.86
CA CYS A 43 28.57 -7.14 11.45
C CYS A 43 27.51 -7.63 10.43
N GLY A 44 27.67 -7.29 9.16
CA GLY A 44 26.77 -7.62 8.07
C GLY A 44 25.58 -6.66 8.02
N PHE A 45 24.44 -7.06 8.58
CA PHE A 45 23.22 -6.24 8.54
C PHE A 45 23.11 -5.28 9.73
N ILE A 46 22.75 -4.05 9.39
CA ILE A 46 22.48 -2.97 10.33
C ILE A 46 21.11 -2.37 10.00
N GLU A 47 20.25 -2.21 11.00
CA GLU A 47 18.92 -1.61 10.86
C GLU A 47 18.89 -0.25 11.57
N VAL A 48 18.47 0.80 10.86
CA VAL A 48 18.17 2.10 11.44
C VAL A 48 16.73 2.48 11.12
N THR A 49 15.89 2.56 12.15
CA THR A 49 14.50 3.01 12.00
C THR A 49 14.27 4.34 12.69
N GLY A 50 13.17 5.02 12.38
CA GLY A 50 12.78 6.25 13.06
C GLY A 50 11.60 6.90 12.37
N GLU A 51 10.91 7.78 13.08
CA GLU A 51 9.72 8.47 12.55
C GLU A 51 10.04 9.32 11.30
N VAL A 52 9.00 9.64 10.52
CA VAL A 52 9.15 10.53 9.36
C VAL A 52 9.65 11.89 9.81
N GLY A 53 10.73 12.38 9.21
CA GLY A 53 11.29 13.70 9.52
C GLY A 53 12.22 13.78 10.73
N THR A 54 12.63 12.65 11.33
CA THR A 54 13.66 12.61 12.39
C THR A 54 15.07 12.88 11.88
N GLY A 55 15.31 12.91 10.56
CA GLY A 55 16.61 13.24 9.99
C GLY A 55 17.48 12.05 9.62
N LYS A 56 16.94 10.81 9.58
CA LYS A 56 17.65 9.57 9.18
C LYS A 56 18.53 9.75 7.94
N THR A 57 17.95 10.16 6.82
CA THR A 57 18.66 10.36 5.54
C THR A 57 19.77 11.41 5.67
N THR A 58 19.53 12.49 6.43
CA THR A 58 20.51 13.56 6.64
C THR A 58 21.68 13.09 7.50
N VAL A 59 21.40 12.31 8.55
CA VAL A 59 22.39 11.65 9.41
C VAL A 59 23.29 10.74 8.60
N LEU A 60 22.71 9.85 7.79
CA LEU A 60 23.46 8.92 6.94
C LEU A 60 24.33 9.64 5.91
N ARG A 61 23.76 10.61 5.19
CA ARG A 61 24.54 11.41 4.22
C ARG A 61 25.70 12.14 4.89
N THR A 62 25.55 12.58 6.13
CA THR A 62 26.62 13.26 6.87
C THR A 62 27.69 12.26 7.30
N LEU A 63 27.29 11.08 7.82
CA LEU A 63 28.20 10.00 8.19
C LEU A 63 29.03 9.55 7.00
N PHE A 64 28.38 9.25 5.88
CA PHE A 64 29.06 8.69 4.72
C PHE A 64 29.93 9.69 3.98
N LYS A 65 29.67 11.00 4.11
CA LYS A 65 30.61 12.05 3.67
C LYS A 65 31.87 12.16 4.52
N GLN A 66 31.83 11.64 5.75
CA GLN A 66 32.98 11.64 6.67
C GLN A 66 33.76 10.34 6.62
N LEU A 67 33.22 9.29 5.96
CA LEU A 67 33.98 8.08 5.70
C LEU A 67 35.03 8.36 4.63
N ASP A 68 36.19 7.75 4.80
CA ASP A 68 37.32 7.88 3.89
C ASP A 68 37.03 7.11 2.59
N ASP A 69 37.03 7.81 1.46
CA ASP A 69 36.84 7.20 0.14
C ASP A 69 37.97 6.21 -0.19
N ASP A 70 39.13 6.27 0.48
CA ASP A 70 40.22 5.30 0.29
C ASP A 70 39.97 3.99 1.06
N LEU A 71 39.15 4.01 2.12
CA LEU A 71 38.88 2.83 2.95
C LEU A 71 37.49 2.24 2.69
N TYR A 72 36.53 3.03 2.23
CA TYR A 72 35.13 2.61 2.09
C TYR A 72 34.65 2.71 0.64
N ARG A 73 33.89 1.71 0.21
CA ARG A 73 33.18 1.72 -1.08
C ARG A 73 31.69 1.77 -0.79
N LEU A 74 31.07 2.91 -1.05
CA LEU A 74 29.69 3.19 -0.67
C LEU A 74 28.74 3.09 -1.87
N ALA A 75 27.60 2.43 -1.67
CA ALA A 75 26.45 2.55 -2.56
C ALA A 75 25.21 3.03 -1.81
N LEU A 76 24.53 4.06 -2.33
CA LEU A 76 23.33 4.64 -1.74
C LEU A 76 22.11 4.41 -2.63
N ILE A 77 21.17 3.57 -2.18
CA ILE A 77 19.90 3.35 -2.85
C ILE A 77 18.80 4.15 -2.15
N PHE A 78 18.32 5.21 -2.80
CA PHE A 78 17.16 6.00 -2.34
C PHE A 78 15.90 5.60 -3.09
N ASN A 79 14.76 5.50 -2.39
CA ASN A 79 13.45 5.15 -2.95
C ASN A 79 13.40 3.80 -3.68
N PRO A 80 13.68 2.68 -2.99
CA PRO A 80 13.68 1.36 -3.60
C PRO A 80 12.22 0.90 -3.81
N ARG A 81 11.64 1.24 -4.96
CA ARG A 81 10.45 0.58 -5.53
C ARG A 81 10.86 -0.29 -6.71
N LEU A 82 11.95 -1.02 -6.50
CA LEU A 82 12.63 -1.79 -7.52
C LEU A 82 12.28 -3.27 -7.34
N ASP A 83 12.20 -3.99 -8.45
CA ASP A 83 12.23 -5.45 -8.39
C ASP A 83 13.64 -5.97 -8.06
N ALA A 84 13.80 -7.28 -7.91
CA ALA A 84 15.09 -7.88 -7.54
C ALA A 84 16.20 -7.59 -8.56
N VAL A 85 15.88 -7.57 -9.85
CA VAL A 85 16.84 -7.36 -10.93
C VAL A 85 17.22 -5.90 -10.99
N GLU A 86 16.24 -5.00 -10.95
CA GLU A 86 16.44 -3.55 -10.93
C GLU A 86 17.23 -3.10 -9.70
N LEU A 87 17.00 -3.72 -8.54
CA LEU A 87 17.78 -3.46 -7.33
C LEU A 87 19.26 -3.83 -7.56
N LEU A 88 19.55 -5.03 -8.06
CA LEU A 88 20.92 -5.45 -8.32
C LEU A 88 21.61 -4.64 -9.41
N GLN A 89 20.89 -4.26 -10.47
CA GLN A 89 21.41 -3.35 -11.49
C GLN A 89 21.72 -1.98 -10.89
N SER A 90 20.88 -1.48 -9.98
CA SER A 90 21.10 -0.21 -9.29
C SER A 90 22.30 -0.30 -8.35
N ILE A 91 22.44 -1.40 -7.61
CA ILE A 91 23.60 -1.67 -6.75
C ILE A 91 24.89 -1.72 -7.59
N ASN A 92 24.90 -2.49 -8.68
CA ASN A 92 26.06 -2.60 -9.57
C ASN A 92 26.44 -1.25 -10.16
N ARG A 93 25.45 -0.48 -10.64
CA ARG A 93 25.66 0.86 -11.18
C ARG A 93 26.26 1.82 -10.15
N GLU A 94 25.74 1.80 -8.93
CA GLU A 94 26.20 2.68 -7.85
C GLU A 94 27.62 2.33 -7.41
N PHE A 95 28.01 1.06 -7.44
CA PHE A 95 29.40 0.63 -7.25
C PHE A 95 30.29 0.83 -8.48
N GLY A 96 29.76 1.33 -9.61
CA GLY A 96 30.51 1.53 -10.85
C GLY A 96 30.80 0.25 -11.64
N ILE A 97 30.07 -0.83 -11.38
CA ILE A 97 30.20 -2.11 -12.06
C ILE A 97 29.39 -2.06 -13.37
N ALA A 98 30.07 -2.20 -14.51
CA ALA A 98 29.43 -2.28 -15.82
C ALA A 98 28.79 -3.67 -15.99
N ALA A 99 27.46 -3.73 -15.93
CA ALA A 99 26.71 -4.97 -16.11
C ALA A 99 25.48 -4.72 -17.01
N ASP A 100 25.64 -4.95 -18.31
CA ASP A 100 24.57 -4.84 -19.31
C ASP A 100 23.84 -6.19 -19.46
N THR A 101 23.24 -6.66 -18.35
CA THR A 101 22.50 -7.92 -18.31
C THR A 101 21.25 -7.80 -17.45
N VAL A 102 20.25 -8.61 -17.79
CA VAL A 102 19.01 -8.79 -17.01
C VAL A 102 19.02 -10.10 -16.22
N SER A 103 20.08 -10.91 -16.36
CA SER A 103 20.24 -12.15 -15.62
C SER A 103 20.65 -11.87 -14.18
N LEU A 104 19.78 -12.24 -13.24
CA LEU A 104 20.02 -12.09 -11.80
C LEU A 104 21.32 -12.80 -11.37
N SER A 105 21.60 -13.98 -11.92
CA SER A 105 22.82 -14.74 -11.61
C SER A 105 24.08 -14.04 -12.10
N GLU A 106 24.04 -13.40 -13.27
CA GLU A 106 25.20 -12.68 -13.81
C GLU A 106 25.44 -11.38 -13.02
N LEU A 107 24.36 -10.63 -12.70
CA LEU A 107 24.44 -9.46 -11.84
C LEU A 107 25.05 -9.77 -10.48
N GLN A 108 24.66 -10.91 -9.89
CA GLN A 108 25.25 -11.41 -8.64
C GLN A 108 26.71 -11.82 -8.81
N SER A 109 27.07 -12.45 -9.93
CA SER A 109 28.47 -12.83 -10.21
C SER A 109 29.37 -11.59 -10.30
N TYR A 110 28.95 -10.58 -11.06
CA TYR A 110 29.71 -9.32 -11.18
C TYR A 110 29.86 -8.61 -9.85
N LEU A 111 28.80 -8.59 -9.04
CA LEU A 111 28.86 -8.02 -7.70
C LEU A 111 29.83 -8.81 -6.81
N ASN A 112 29.77 -10.14 -6.83
CA ASN A 112 30.66 -10.99 -6.03
C ASN A 112 32.14 -10.78 -6.39
N ASP A 113 32.46 -10.74 -7.68
CA ASP A 113 33.82 -10.49 -8.16
C ASP A 113 34.33 -9.12 -7.69
N PHE A 114 33.50 -8.09 -7.77
CA PHE A 114 33.80 -6.76 -7.23
C PHE A 114 34.05 -6.80 -5.72
N LEU A 115 33.16 -7.43 -4.94
CA LEU A 115 33.28 -7.53 -3.48
C LEU A 115 34.60 -8.20 -3.06
N LEU A 116 34.98 -9.30 -3.73
CA LEU A 116 36.24 -9.98 -3.50
C LEU A 116 37.45 -9.11 -3.86
N GLN A 117 37.36 -8.34 -4.95
CA GLN A 117 38.42 -7.40 -5.34
C GLN A 117 38.60 -6.28 -4.30
N GLN A 118 37.50 -5.69 -3.83
CA GLN A 118 37.55 -4.63 -2.81
C GLN A 118 38.08 -5.15 -1.48
N ASN A 119 37.68 -6.35 -1.06
CA ASN A 119 38.18 -6.97 0.15
C ASN A 119 39.70 -7.24 0.07
N ARG A 120 40.22 -7.72 -1.06
CA ARG A 120 41.68 -7.89 -1.28
C ARG A 120 42.44 -6.57 -1.26
N ALA A 121 41.79 -5.48 -1.66
CA ALA A 121 42.35 -4.12 -1.60
C ALA A 121 42.25 -3.51 -0.18
N GLY A 122 41.65 -4.22 0.79
CA GLY A 122 41.45 -3.72 2.16
C GLY A 122 40.29 -2.73 2.30
N HIS A 123 39.46 -2.57 1.27
CA HIS A 123 38.31 -1.67 1.32
C HIS A 123 37.09 -2.36 1.95
N THR A 124 36.33 -1.60 2.74
CA THR A 124 35.05 -2.03 3.30
C THR A 124 33.91 -1.59 2.38
N VAL A 125 33.14 -2.56 1.88
CA VAL A 125 31.99 -2.27 1.01
C VAL A 125 30.73 -2.07 1.86
N VAL A 126 30.06 -0.93 1.67
CA VAL A 126 28.86 -0.53 2.41
C VAL A 126 27.72 -0.25 1.44
N LEU A 127 26.63 -1.00 1.54
CA LEU A 127 25.38 -0.77 0.82
C LEU A 127 24.35 -0.16 1.77
N VAL A 128 23.82 1.00 1.42
CA VAL A 128 22.79 1.69 2.19
C VAL A 128 21.50 1.67 1.39
N VAL A 129 20.44 1.17 2.01
CA VAL A 129 19.11 1.12 1.41
C VAL A 129 18.19 2.00 2.26
N ASP A 130 17.90 3.21 1.76
CA ASP A 130 17.01 4.16 2.43
C ASP A 130 15.55 3.93 2.05
N GLU A 131 14.63 4.29 2.93
CA GLU A 131 13.19 4.03 2.80
C GLU A 131 12.87 2.53 2.52
N ALA A 132 13.61 1.62 3.15
CA ALA A 132 13.56 0.18 2.94
C ALA A 132 12.20 -0.45 3.29
N GLN A 133 11.31 0.25 4.00
CA GLN A 133 9.92 -0.22 4.19
C GLN A 133 9.11 -0.27 2.88
N ASN A 134 9.60 0.38 1.81
CA ASN A 134 8.97 0.30 0.49
C ASN A 134 9.36 -0.96 -0.30
N LEU A 135 10.34 -1.74 0.18
CA LEU A 135 10.74 -2.99 -0.44
C LEU A 135 9.72 -4.10 -0.20
N SER A 136 9.57 -4.97 -1.19
CA SER A 136 8.80 -6.20 -1.01
C SER A 136 9.59 -7.22 -0.17
N PRO A 137 8.90 -8.15 0.52
CA PRO A 137 9.57 -9.25 1.22
C PRO A 137 10.46 -10.11 0.31
N GLU A 138 10.04 -10.28 -0.95
CA GLU A 138 10.80 -11.04 -1.96
C GLU A 138 12.15 -10.36 -2.26
N VAL A 139 12.18 -9.02 -2.34
CA VAL A 139 13.42 -8.27 -2.58
C VAL A 139 14.31 -8.22 -1.33
N LEU A 140 13.73 -8.12 -0.13
CA LEU A 140 14.49 -8.23 1.12
C LEU A 140 15.17 -9.58 1.28
N GLU A 141 14.52 -10.65 0.82
CA GLU A 141 15.14 -11.97 0.76
C GLU A 141 16.31 -12.02 -0.23
N GLN A 142 16.23 -11.31 -1.37
CA GLN A 142 17.38 -11.16 -2.27
C GLN A 142 18.53 -10.40 -1.61
N ILE A 143 18.24 -9.32 -0.89
CA ILE A 143 19.26 -8.61 -0.10
C ILE A 143 19.88 -9.54 0.95
N ARG A 144 19.07 -10.41 1.60
CA ARG A 144 19.58 -11.44 2.52
C ARG A 144 20.59 -12.36 1.84
N LEU A 145 20.32 -12.77 0.60
CA LEU A 145 21.22 -13.63 -0.17
C LEU A 145 22.54 -12.92 -0.51
N LEU A 146 22.53 -11.62 -0.78
CA LEU A 146 23.77 -10.85 -1.00
C LEU A 146 24.71 -10.85 0.21
N SER A 147 24.14 -10.85 1.42
CA SER A 147 24.94 -10.96 2.65
C SER A 147 25.52 -12.37 2.88
N ASN A 148 25.14 -13.38 2.09
CA ASN A 148 25.86 -14.67 2.07
C ASN A 148 27.21 -14.58 1.35
N LEU A 149 27.50 -13.47 0.67
CA LEU A 149 28.80 -13.26 0.06
C LEU A 149 29.79 -12.95 1.19
N GLU A 150 30.43 -14.00 1.69
CA GLU A 150 31.40 -13.97 2.79
C GLU A 150 32.59 -14.88 2.47
N THR A 151 33.76 -14.57 3.03
CA THR A 151 34.87 -15.53 3.12
C THR A 151 34.68 -16.41 4.35
N GLU A 152 35.56 -17.38 4.57
CA GLU A 152 35.53 -18.18 5.81
C GLU A 152 35.68 -17.33 7.08
N THR A 153 36.21 -16.10 6.95
CA THR A 153 36.54 -15.22 8.07
C THR A 153 35.71 -13.94 8.11
N ASP A 154 35.27 -13.40 6.96
CA ASP A 154 34.77 -12.02 6.89
C ASP A 154 33.53 -11.85 6.01
N LYS A 155 32.62 -10.97 6.45
CA LYS A 155 31.49 -10.49 5.64
C LYS A 155 32.02 -9.50 4.59
N LEU A 156 31.79 -9.81 3.30
CA LEU A 156 32.30 -8.97 2.20
C LEU A 156 31.50 -7.69 1.97
N ILE A 157 30.27 -7.61 2.49
CA ILE A 157 29.38 -6.46 2.33
C ILE A 157 28.64 -6.12 3.63
N GLN A 158 28.62 -4.84 3.97
CA GLN A 158 27.87 -4.28 5.10
C GLN A 158 26.58 -3.63 4.58
N ILE A 159 25.42 -4.09 5.03
CA ILE A 159 24.12 -3.65 4.52
C ILE A 159 23.39 -2.86 5.60
N VAL A 160 23.20 -1.56 5.35
CA VAL A 160 22.48 -0.64 6.22
C VAL A 160 21.07 -0.44 5.70
N LEU A 161 20.08 -1.06 6.35
CA LEU A 161 18.66 -0.90 6.06
C LEU A 161 18.10 0.26 6.87
N VAL A 162 17.58 1.27 6.18
CA VAL A 162 17.10 2.50 6.80
C VAL A 162 15.64 2.68 6.43
N GLY A 163 14.79 2.97 7.42
CA GLY A 163 13.39 3.13 7.13
C GLY A 163 12.55 3.67 8.27
N GLN A 164 11.24 3.63 8.05
CA GLN A 164 10.22 4.00 9.02
C GLN A 164 9.92 2.82 9.97
N PRO A 165 9.19 2.99 11.08
CA PRO A 165 8.87 1.89 12.02
C PRO A 165 8.21 0.67 11.35
N GLU A 166 7.54 0.86 10.22
CA GLU A 166 6.95 -0.17 9.37
C GLU A 166 7.99 -1.18 8.87
N LEU A 167 9.24 -0.74 8.65
CA LEU A 167 10.35 -1.64 8.31
C LEU A 167 10.56 -2.68 9.42
N ARG A 168 10.61 -2.22 10.68
CA ARG A 168 10.77 -3.09 11.83
C ARG A 168 9.60 -4.06 11.98
N GLN A 169 8.38 -3.62 11.70
CA GLN A 169 7.20 -4.49 11.70
C GLN A 169 7.28 -5.53 10.59
N MET A 170 7.69 -5.13 9.38
CA MET A 170 7.88 -6.03 8.25
C MET A 170 8.95 -7.08 8.54
N LEU A 171 10.10 -6.70 9.08
CA LEU A 171 11.19 -7.63 9.43
C LEU A 171 10.80 -8.65 10.51
N ARG A 172 9.76 -8.37 11.31
CA ARG A 172 9.23 -9.30 12.33
C ARG A 172 8.35 -10.40 11.76
N ARG A 173 7.93 -10.32 10.49
CA ARG A 173 7.12 -11.35 9.85
C ARG A 173 7.86 -12.69 9.79
N ASP A 174 7.12 -13.79 9.85
CA ASP A 174 7.70 -15.14 9.88
C ASP A 174 8.47 -15.49 8.60
N ASP A 175 8.03 -14.98 7.45
CA ASP A 175 8.68 -15.14 6.15
C ASP A 175 10.04 -14.44 6.05
N LEU A 176 10.31 -13.44 6.90
CA LEU A 176 11.58 -12.69 6.96
C LEU A 176 12.41 -13.02 8.21
N ARG A 177 12.05 -14.06 8.97
CA ARG A 177 12.74 -14.44 10.21
C ARG A 177 14.25 -14.64 10.00
N GLN A 178 14.65 -15.23 8.88
CA GLN A 178 16.06 -15.48 8.55
C GLN A 178 16.85 -14.19 8.35
N LEU A 179 16.26 -13.19 7.69
CA LEU A 179 16.90 -11.87 7.54
C LEU A 179 17.00 -11.18 8.89
N ARG A 180 15.91 -11.18 9.68
CA ARG A 180 15.91 -10.56 11.01
C ARG A 180 16.99 -11.12 11.94
N GLN A 181 17.25 -12.42 11.89
CA GLN A 181 18.29 -13.05 12.70
C GLN A 181 19.72 -12.63 12.31
N ARG A 182 19.91 -12.05 11.12
CA ARG A 182 21.20 -11.55 10.65
C ARG A 182 21.43 -10.07 10.98
N ILE A 183 20.40 -9.36 11.42
CA ILE A 183 20.52 -7.97 11.86
C ILE A 183 21.20 -7.96 13.22
N THR A 184 22.51 -7.69 13.21
CA THR A 184 23.33 -7.67 14.42
C THR A 184 23.17 -6.37 15.19
N VAL A 185 22.99 -5.26 14.46
CA VAL A 185 22.82 -3.93 15.04
C VAL A 185 21.47 -3.38 14.61
N SER A 186 20.62 -3.03 15.57
CA SER A 186 19.35 -2.33 15.33
C SER A 186 19.27 -1.12 16.23
N TYR A 187 19.04 0.06 15.63
CA TYR A 187 18.85 1.31 16.36
C TYR A 187 17.56 2.00 15.91
N HIS A 188 16.87 2.63 16.85
CA HIS A 188 15.69 3.44 16.59
C HIS A 188 16.01 4.90 16.88
N LEU A 189 16.07 5.73 15.85
CA LEU A 189 16.26 7.16 15.96
C LEU A 189 14.99 7.81 16.52
N GLU A 190 15.06 8.14 17.80
CA GLU A 190 14.06 8.92 18.51
C GLU A 190 14.04 10.39 18.08
N THR A 191 12.94 11.07 18.38
CA THR A 191 12.83 12.52 18.26
C THR A 191 13.79 13.24 19.20
N MET A 192 14.14 14.49 18.89
CA MET A 192 15.06 15.27 19.73
C MET A 192 14.43 15.56 21.10
N THR A 193 15.26 15.63 22.14
CA THR A 193 14.84 16.08 23.48
C THR A 193 14.43 17.55 23.45
N GLU A 194 13.78 18.04 24.51
CA GLU A 194 13.42 19.46 24.60
C GLU A 194 14.66 20.37 24.53
N GLU A 195 15.74 19.97 25.20
CA GLU A 195 17.02 20.70 25.21
C GLU A 195 17.66 20.74 23.82
N ASP A 196 17.76 19.58 23.15
CA ASP A 196 18.32 19.51 21.79
C ASP A 196 17.46 20.23 20.77
N SER A 197 16.14 20.22 20.94
CA SER A 197 15.23 20.95 20.07
C SER A 197 15.35 22.47 20.21
N LEU A 198 15.60 22.98 21.43
CA LEU A 198 15.90 24.40 21.64
C LEU A 198 17.22 24.80 20.97
N ARG A 199 18.27 23.99 21.18
CA ARG A 199 19.57 24.18 20.52
C ARG A 199 19.45 24.10 19.01
N TYR A 200 18.63 23.20 18.49
CA TYR A 200 18.34 23.07 17.07
C TYR A 200 17.75 24.35 16.49
N ILE A 201 16.70 24.90 17.11
CA ILE A 201 16.06 26.14 16.67
C ILE A 201 17.07 27.30 16.69
N GLN A 202 17.84 27.43 17.76
CA GLN A 202 18.89 28.46 17.89
C GLN A 202 19.99 28.33 16.84
N HIS A 203 20.48 27.11 16.63
CA HIS A 203 21.48 26.81 15.60
C HIS A 203 20.98 27.21 14.22
N ARG A 204 19.75 26.80 13.85
CA ARG A 204 19.15 27.12 12.55
C ARG A 204 18.97 28.63 12.33
N MET A 205 18.61 29.38 13.38
CA MET A 205 18.54 30.84 13.29
C MET A 205 19.92 31.48 13.13
N SER A 206 20.91 31.00 13.90
CA SER A 206 22.29 31.49 13.85
C SER A 206 22.90 31.31 12.46
N VAL A 207 22.77 30.12 11.87
CA VAL A 207 23.23 29.82 10.50
C VAL A 207 22.52 30.69 9.45
N ALA A 208 21.27 31.11 9.72
CA ALA A 208 20.54 32.03 8.85
C ALA A 208 20.93 33.51 9.01
N GLY A 209 21.95 33.82 9.81
CA GLY A 209 22.46 35.18 10.04
C GLY A 209 21.84 35.89 11.24
N GLN A 210 21.11 35.18 12.11
CA GLN A 210 20.42 35.80 13.25
C GLN A 210 20.67 35.04 14.57
N SER A 211 21.32 35.70 15.53
CA SER A 211 21.59 35.15 16.86
C SER A 211 20.70 35.73 17.97
N ARG A 212 19.68 36.52 17.61
CA ARG A 212 18.68 37.05 18.55
C ARG A 212 17.94 35.94 19.29
N SER A 213 18.18 35.82 20.59
CA SER A 213 17.52 34.87 21.48
C SER A 213 16.08 35.28 21.82
N ASP A 214 15.71 36.54 21.58
CA ASP A 214 14.41 37.12 21.89
C ASP A 214 13.38 36.97 20.77
N LEU A 215 13.74 36.41 19.60
CA LEU A 215 12.82 36.31 18.46
C LEU A 215 11.60 35.43 18.76
N PHE A 216 11.76 34.38 19.57
CA PHE A 216 10.66 33.53 20.04
C PHE A 216 10.53 33.65 21.56
N THR A 217 9.32 33.88 22.06
CA THR A 217 9.10 33.88 23.51
C THR A 217 9.28 32.47 24.08
N PRO A 218 9.66 32.34 25.37
CA PRO A 218 9.73 31.03 26.03
C PRO A 218 8.42 30.24 25.95
N ALA A 219 7.28 30.94 26.01
CA ALA A 219 5.96 30.34 25.85
C ALA A 219 5.73 29.80 24.43
N ALA A 220 6.16 30.53 23.40
CA ALA A 220 6.11 30.07 22.01
C ALA A 220 6.99 28.84 21.80
N LEU A 221 8.23 28.86 22.28
CA LEU A 221 9.16 27.73 22.18
C LEU A 221 8.60 26.49 22.87
N LYS A 222 8.12 26.60 24.11
CA LYS A 222 7.50 25.49 24.84
C LYS A 222 6.30 24.92 24.09
N LEU A 223 5.49 25.76 23.46
CA LEU A 223 4.35 25.31 22.67
C LEU A 223 4.79 24.63 21.37
N ILE A 224 5.80 25.16 20.67
CA ILE A 224 6.37 24.53 19.46
C ILE A 224 6.93 23.14 19.80
N LEU A 225 7.71 23.02 20.88
CA LEU A 225 8.28 21.76 21.36
C LEU A 225 7.19 20.74 21.68
N LYS A 226 6.20 21.14 22.49
CA LYS A 226 5.07 20.27 22.84
C LYS A 226 4.26 19.81 21.63
N ARG A 227 4.14 20.65 20.59
CA ARG A 227 3.34 20.34 19.39
C ARG A 227 4.11 19.56 18.33
N SER A 228 5.40 19.78 18.21
CA SER A 228 6.27 19.05 17.30
C SER A 228 6.70 17.69 17.85
N GLY A 229 6.64 17.49 19.17
CA GLY A 229 7.14 16.28 19.82
C GLY A 229 8.64 16.07 19.61
N GLY A 230 9.41 17.14 19.39
CA GLY A 230 10.85 17.04 19.10
C GLY A 230 11.20 16.59 17.69
N ASN A 231 10.22 16.47 16.78
CA ASN A 231 10.45 16.12 15.38
C ASN A 231 11.04 17.32 14.60
N PRO A 232 12.28 17.23 14.05
CA PRO A 232 12.91 18.33 13.32
C PRO A 232 12.08 18.90 12.17
N ARG A 233 11.41 18.04 11.38
CA ARG A 233 10.57 18.49 10.26
C ARG A 233 9.37 19.29 10.75
N LEU A 234 8.69 18.83 11.79
CA LEU A 234 7.55 19.56 12.37
C LEU A 234 7.99 20.86 13.03
N ILE A 235 9.16 20.89 13.69
CA ILE A 235 9.75 22.12 14.22
C ILE A 235 9.96 23.13 13.09
N ASN A 236 10.59 22.72 11.98
CA ASN A 236 10.82 23.60 10.84
C ASN A 236 9.51 24.17 10.27
N VAL A 237 8.51 23.31 10.05
CA VAL A 237 7.20 23.72 9.51
C VAL A 237 6.51 24.71 10.45
N LEU A 238 6.48 24.42 11.76
CA LEU A 238 5.85 25.30 12.75
C LEU A 238 6.59 26.64 12.86
N CYS A 239 7.91 26.63 12.96
CA CYS A 239 8.71 27.84 13.08
C CYS A 239 8.60 28.73 11.83
N ASP A 240 8.69 28.17 10.62
CA ASP A 240 8.53 28.94 9.37
C ASP A 240 7.14 29.60 9.31
N ARG A 241 6.08 28.86 9.66
CA ARG A 241 4.73 29.42 9.70
C ARG A 241 4.53 30.47 10.77
N CYS A 242 5.12 30.29 11.95
CA CYS A 242 5.05 31.30 13.01
C CYS A 242 5.72 32.61 12.59
N LEU A 243 6.86 32.54 11.90
CA LEU A 243 7.53 33.73 11.35
C LEU A 243 6.66 34.42 10.29
N LEU A 244 5.99 33.66 9.42
CA LEU A 244 5.08 34.21 8.42
C LEU A 244 3.86 34.92 9.06
N VAL A 245 3.22 34.29 10.05
CA VAL A 245 2.08 34.87 10.77
C VAL A 245 2.50 36.16 11.48
N CYS A 246 3.60 36.11 12.24
CA CYS A 246 4.12 37.26 12.95
C CYS A 246 4.46 38.42 11.99
N PHE A 247 5.06 38.10 10.84
CA PHE A 247 5.34 39.09 9.79
C PHE A 247 4.06 39.70 9.21
N SER A 248 3.00 38.91 8.98
CA SER A 248 1.73 39.42 8.45
C SER A 248 1.03 40.41 9.39
N GLU A 249 1.34 40.33 10.68
CA GLU A 249 0.83 41.23 11.73
C GLU A 249 1.81 42.38 12.03
N ASN A 250 2.89 42.53 11.24
CA ASN A 250 4.00 43.46 11.48
C ASN A 250 4.67 43.30 12.86
N GLY A 251 4.58 42.12 13.48
CA GLY A 251 5.18 41.82 14.77
C GLY A 251 6.69 41.61 14.68
N SER A 252 7.41 41.92 15.76
CA SER A 252 8.87 41.74 15.87
C SER A 252 9.28 40.50 16.68
N GLN A 253 8.33 39.86 17.37
CA GLN A 253 8.57 38.72 18.26
C GLN A 253 7.46 37.67 18.11
N VAL A 254 7.85 36.40 18.01
CA VAL A 254 6.93 35.27 17.90
C VAL A 254 6.42 34.85 19.28
N THR A 255 5.09 34.93 19.48
CA THR A 255 4.39 34.57 20.73
C THR A 255 3.63 33.25 20.59
N ASP A 256 3.08 32.73 21.70
CA ASP A 256 2.29 31.49 21.66
C ASP A 256 0.99 31.63 20.85
N ASN A 257 0.46 32.86 20.71
CA ASN A 257 -0.70 33.13 19.86
C ASN A 257 -0.38 32.82 18.39
N HIS A 258 0.77 33.27 17.89
CA HIS A 258 1.21 32.97 16.52
C HIS A 258 1.37 31.46 16.29
N VAL A 259 1.83 30.71 17.30
CA VAL A 259 1.93 29.24 17.23
C VAL A 259 0.54 28.59 17.13
N ARG A 260 -0.45 29.09 17.89
CA ARG A 260 -1.84 28.58 17.82
C ARG A 260 -2.48 28.86 16.47
N GLN A 261 -2.20 30.03 15.89
CA GLN A 261 -2.69 30.44 14.57
C GLN A 261 -2.03 29.64 13.44
N ALA A 262 -0.69 29.55 13.44
CA ALA A 262 0.08 28.72 12.51
C ALA A 262 -0.44 27.27 12.50
N ARG A 263 -0.74 26.70 13.68
CA ARG A 263 -1.34 25.36 13.79
C ARG A 263 -2.72 25.28 13.15
N LYS A 264 -3.59 26.27 13.39
CA LYS A 264 -4.96 26.29 12.85
C LYS A 264 -4.95 26.32 11.32
N GLU A 265 -3.97 26.98 10.72
CA GLU A 265 -3.76 27.01 9.27
C GLU A 265 -3.19 25.70 8.74
N LEU A 266 -2.11 25.18 9.34
CA LEU A 266 -1.49 23.92 8.93
C LEU A 266 -2.45 22.73 9.00
N TRP A 267 -3.29 22.67 10.03
CA TRP A 267 -4.25 21.58 10.22
C TRP A 267 -5.57 21.77 9.48
N ARG A 268 -5.84 22.98 8.96
CA ARG A 268 -6.97 23.22 8.04
C ARG A 268 -6.69 22.67 6.65
N GLU A 269 -5.43 22.63 6.22
CA GLU A 269 -5.02 22.01 4.96
C GLU A 269 -4.96 20.47 5.05
N THR A 270 -4.76 19.90 6.24
CA THR A 270 -4.76 18.44 6.48
C THR A 270 -6.08 17.91 7.05
N GLY A 271 -7.22 18.54 6.75
CA GLY A 271 -8.54 18.16 7.25
C GLY A 271 -9.02 16.79 6.77
N HIS A 272 -8.45 15.70 7.30
CA HIS A 272 -9.22 14.54 7.72
C HIS A 272 -9.75 14.84 9.12
N ASP A 273 -11.05 14.89 9.23
CA ASP A 273 -11.79 15.12 10.46
C ASP A 273 -11.40 14.08 11.52
N SER A 274 -10.58 14.47 12.49
CA SER A 274 -10.43 13.77 13.77
C SER A 274 -11.43 14.30 14.79
N GLY A 275 -12.62 14.70 14.31
CA GLY A 275 -13.62 15.46 15.03
C GLY A 275 -14.93 14.71 15.27
N ASP A 276 -15.02 13.40 15.04
CA ASP A 276 -16.35 12.76 14.93
C ASP A 276 -16.69 11.72 16.01
N ARG A 277 -15.96 11.70 17.13
CA ARG A 277 -16.41 10.90 18.30
C ARG A 277 -17.50 11.60 19.12
N ARG A 278 -17.55 12.94 19.12
CA ARG A 278 -18.54 13.69 19.92
C ARG A 278 -19.94 13.65 19.30
N TYR A 279 -20.05 13.70 17.97
CA TYR A 279 -21.33 13.55 17.29
C TYR A 279 -21.82 12.10 17.33
N LEU A 280 -20.92 11.11 17.31
CA LEU A 280 -21.28 9.70 17.51
C LEU A 280 -21.90 9.43 18.89
N TYR A 281 -21.38 10.03 19.96
CA TYR A 281 -22.01 9.92 21.29
C TYR A 281 -23.35 10.66 21.37
N ALA A 282 -23.48 11.82 20.70
CA ALA A 282 -24.73 12.57 20.67
C ALA A 282 -25.83 11.85 19.86
N THR A 283 -25.49 11.23 18.73
CA THR A 283 -26.45 10.44 17.94
C THR A 283 -26.83 9.14 18.65
N LEU A 284 -25.90 8.48 19.34
CA LEU A 284 -26.19 7.27 20.11
C LEU A 284 -27.12 7.56 21.29
N LEU A 285 -26.96 8.72 21.95
CA LEU A 285 -27.87 9.17 23.01
C LEU A 285 -29.27 9.50 22.47
N LEU A 286 -29.35 10.12 21.28
CA LEU A 286 -30.62 10.37 20.59
C LEU A 286 -31.34 9.06 20.23
N VAL A 287 -30.62 8.05 19.73
CA VAL A 287 -31.17 6.73 19.39
C VAL A 287 -31.69 6.02 20.64
N VAL A 288 -30.98 6.09 21.76
CA VAL A 288 -31.44 5.51 23.03
C VAL A 288 -32.73 6.18 23.50
N VAL A 289 -32.82 7.51 23.38
CA VAL A 289 -34.05 8.26 23.74
C VAL A 289 -35.22 7.85 22.83
N ILE A 290 -35.00 7.75 21.51
CA ILE A 290 -36.03 7.33 20.56
C ILE A 290 -36.49 5.88 20.83
N LEU A 291 -35.56 4.96 21.10
CA LEU A 291 -35.89 3.58 21.43
C LEU A 291 -36.64 3.46 22.75
N SER A 292 -36.27 4.26 23.76
CA SER A 292 -36.98 4.28 25.03
C SER A 292 -38.40 4.84 24.91
N ALA A 293 -38.61 5.87 24.08
CA ALA A 293 -39.93 6.42 23.78
C ALA A 293 -40.78 5.44 22.96
N GLY A 294 -40.19 4.74 21.98
CA GLY A 294 -40.87 3.71 21.21
C GLY A 294 -41.28 2.50 22.05
N PHE A 295 -40.42 2.08 22.99
CA PHE A 295 -40.72 0.98 23.91
C PHE A 295 -41.83 1.36 24.89
N TRP A 296 -41.86 2.61 25.37
CA TRP A 296 -42.94 3.15 26.19
C TRP A 296 -44.28 3.14 25.44
N PHE A 297 -44.29 3.56 24.17
CA PHE A 297 -45.48 3.59 23.34
C PHE A 297 -46.02 2.17 23.06
N TYR A 298 -45.13 1.22 22.74
CA TYR A 298 -45.49 -0.18 22.53
C TYR A 298 -46.09 -0.84 23.78
N TYR A 299 -45.60 -0.50 24.98
CA TYR A 299 -46.18 -1.00 26.23
C TYR A 299 -47.54 -0.39 26.56
N GLN A 300 -47.80 0.85 26.12
CA GLN A 300 -49.08 1.51 26.35
C GLN A 300 -50.22 0.91 25.51
N GLU A 301 -49.92 0.43 24.30
CA GLU A 301 -50.91 -0.12 23.37
C GLU A 301 -51.35 -1.55 23.75
N LYS A 302 -50.50 -2.33 24.43
CA LYS A 302 -50.83 -3.69 24.89
C LYS A 302 -51.64 -3.78 26.19
N ASN A 303 -51.80 -2.67 26.93
CA ASN A 303 -52.52 -2.65 28.20
C ASN A 303 -53.98 -2.19 28.11
N LEU A 304 -54.53 -1.97 26.89
CA LEU A 304 -55.90 -1.46 26.70
C LEU A 304 -56.95 -2.49 26.24
N SER A 305 -56.69 -3.80 26.36
CA SER A 305 -57.71 -4.82 26.09
C SER A 305 -57.86 -5.79 27.25
N GLY A 306 -58.76 -5.44 28.18
CA GLY A 306 -59.25 -6.31 29.24
C GLY A 306 -60.28 -7.34 28.73
N PRO A 307 -60.65 -8.33 29.55
CA PRO A 307 -61.32 -9.57 29.14
C PRO A 307 -62.85 -9.47 29.19
N SER A 308 -63.55 -10.23 28.34
CA SER A 308 -65.00 -10.47 28.46
C SER A 308 -65.39 -11.93 28.19
N LEU A 309 -65.72 -12.60 29.29
CA LEU A 309 -66.82 -13.54 29.59
C LEU A 309 -67.43 -14.46 28.52
N SER A 310 -67.51 -15.74 28.93
CA SER A 310 -68.15 -16.93 28.36
C SER A 310 -69.69 -16.88 28.25
N VAL A 311 -70.29 -17.76 27.42
CA VAL A 311 -71.42 -18.69 27.72
C VAL A 311 -71.84 -19.54 26.48
N GLU A 312 -71.91 -20.88 26.69
CA GLU A 312 -72.72 -22.02 26.14
C GLU A 312 -73.06 -22.19 24.62
N GLN A 313 -73.16 -23.38 23.98
CA GLN A 313 -73.70 -24.71 24.38
C GLN A 313 -73.42 -25.83 23.27
N PRO A 314 -73.97 -27.08 23.27
CA PRO A 314 -73.30 -28.38 23.56
C PRO A 314 -73.14 -29.42 22.40
N PHE A 315 -72.42 -30.52 22.71
CA PHE A 315 -72.06 -31.76 21.94
C PHE A 315 -73.23 -32.67 21.49
N PRO A 316 -73.08 -33.61 20.49
CA PRO A 316 -72.40 -34.94 20.59
C PRO A 316 -71.73 -35.42 19.24
N ALA A 317 -71.01 -36.53 19.04
CA ALA A 317 -70.31 -37.59 19.79
C ALA A 317 -69.43 -38.39 18.77
N ALA A 318 -68.45 -39.12 19.30
CA ALA A 318 -67.85 -40.38 18.80
C ALA A 318 -66.80 -40.36 17.65
N GLU A 319 -65.51 -40.58 17.98
CA GLU A 319 -64.75 -41.86 17.85
C GLU A 319 -63.22 -41.64 17.99
N SER A 320 -62.61 -42.40 18.90
CA SER A 320 -61.15 -42.55 19.16
C SER A 320 -60.50 -43.48 18.10
N PRO A 321 -59.16 -43.78 18.04
CA PRO A 321 -58.10 -43.59 19.04
C PRO A 321 -56.64 -43.28 18.58
N HIS A 322 -55.87 -42.74 19.54
CA HIS A 322 -54.45 -42.97 19.90
C HIS A 322 -53.37 -43.34 18.85
N ARG A 323 -52.28 -42.54 18.84
CA ARG A 323 -50.92 -42.93 19.29
C ARG A 323 -49.97 -41.71 19.26
N SER A 324 -49.67 -41.12 20.42
CA SER A 324 -48.49 -41.37 21.25
C SER A 324 -47.18 -40.80 20.68
N VAL A 325 -46.81 -39.64 21.22
CA VAL A 325 -45.44 -39.14 21.38
C VAL A 325 -44.66 -40.11 22.28
N PRO A 326 -43.33 -40.17 22.16
CA PRO A 326 -42.52 -40.14 23.37
C PRO A 326 -41.48 -39.01 23.35
N SER A 327 -41.44 -38.34 24.50
CA SER A 327 -40.30 -37.64 25.11
C SER A 327 -39.03 -38.52 25.04
N SER A 328 -37.79 -38.03 25.07
CA SER A 328 -37.21 -37.01 25.95
C SER A 328 -35.74 -36.80 25.57
N SER A 329 -35.22 -35.60 25.89
CA SER A 329 -33.86 -35.31 26.40
C SER A 329 -32.64 -35.93 25.73
N VAL A 330 -31.69 -35.12 25.27
CA VAL A 330 -30.28 -35.11 25.71
C VAL A 330 -29.63 -33.76 25.29
N LEU A 331 -28.82 -33.22 26.18
CA LEU A 331 -27.91 -32.08 26.03
C LEU A 331 -26.97 -32.23 24.83
N GLU A 332 -26.72 -31.17 24.06
CA GLU A 332 -25.37 -30.86 23.57
C GLU A 332 -25.24 -29.44 22.98
N SER A 333 -24.07 -28.86 23.21
CA SER A 333 -23.59 -27.51 22.93
C SER A 333 -23.29 -27.29 21.41
N PRO A 334 -22.85 -26.09 20.96
CA PRO A 334 -23.06 -25.59 19.60
C PRO A 334 -22.11 -26.20 18.56
N VAL A 335 -22.64 -26.55 17.38
CA VAL A 335 -21.86 -27.06 16.25
C VAL A 335 -21.63 -25.98 15.19
N SER A 336 -20.34 -25.72 14.97
CA SER A 336 -19.68 -25.18 13.80
C SER A 336 -20.29 -25.68 12.48
N GLY A 337 -20.84 -24.77 11.67
CA GLY A 337 -21.32 -25.08 10.32
C GLY A 337 -20.19 -25.08 9.29
N ALA A 338 -19.42 -26.17 9.22
CA ALA A 338 -18.69 -26.54 8.00
C ALA A 338 -19.65 -27.35 7.11
N THR A 339 -19.83 -26.92 5.87
CA THR A 339 -20.71 -27.56 4.89
C THR A 339 -20.02 -28.78 4.27
N ASP A 340 -20.36 -29.97 4.75
CA ASP A 340 -20.00 -31.25 4.12
C ASP A 340 -20.78 -31.44 2.81
N ASN A 341 -20.21 -30.99 1.69
CA ASN A 341 -20.68 -31.35 0.36
C ASN A 341 -19.65 -32.29 -0.29
N PRO A 342 -19.77 -33.62 -0.11
CA PRO A 342 -18.72 -34.59 -0.49
C PRO A 342 -18.40 -34.59 -2.00
N GLY A 343 -19.33 -34.13 -2.85
CA GLY A 343 -19.08 -33.94 -4.28
C GLY A 343 -18.17 -32.75 -4.60
N LEU A 344 -18.28 -31.66 -3.83
CA LEU A 344 -17.44 -30.46 -3.96
C LEU A 344 -16.01 -30.75 -3.51
N GLU A 345 -15.84 -31.40 -2.36
CA GLU A 345 -14.52 -31.75 -1.83
C GLU A 345 -13.76 -32.69 -2.78
N LYS A 346 -14.44 -33.70 -3.36
CA LYS A 346 -13.83 -34.60 -4.34
C LYS A 346 -13.39 -33.89 -5.62
N ARG A 347 -14.12 -32.85 -6.06
CA ARG A 347 -13.73 -32.01 -7.21
C ARG A 347 -12.57 -31.08 -6.85
N LEU A 348 -12.64 -30.39 -5.72
CA LEU A 348 -11.56 -29.53 -5.22
C LEU A 348 -10.27 -30.30 -5.01
N PHE A 349 -10.34 -31.53 -4.48
CA PHE A 349 -9.19 -32.40 -4.32
C PHE A 349 -8.55 -32.76 -5.67
N ARG A 350 -9.36 -33.08 -6.70
CA ARG A 350 -8.84 -33.33 -8.07
C ARG A 350 -8.19 -32.08 -8.68
N LEU A 351 -8.81 -30.91 -8.53
CA LEU A 351 -8.26 -29.63 -9.01
C LEU A 351 -6.95 -29.28 -8.32
N ARG A 352 -6.91 -29.33 -6.98
CA ARG A 352 -5.70 -29.09 -6.17
C ARG A 352 -4.59 -30.07 -6.53
N ARG A 353 -4.89 -31.36 -6.69
CA ARG A 353 -3.92 -32.38 -7.10
C ARG A 353 -3.39 -32.17 -8.52
N SER A 354 -4.20 -31.65 -9.44
CA SER A 354 -3.77 -31.30 -10.80
C SER A 354 -2.87 -30.06 -10.82
N LEU A 355 -3.15 -29.09 -9.94
CA LEU A 355 -2.35 -27.89 -9.70
C LEU A 355 -0.99 -28.19 -9.01
N ASP A 356 -0.91 -29.30 -8.27
CA ASP A 356 0.28 -29.76 -7.55
C ASP A 356 1.18 -30.70 -8.38
N ARG A 357 0.59 -31.53 -9.25
CA ARG A 357 1.31 -32.54 -10.07
C ARG A 357 1.91 -32.03 -11.38
N SER A 358 1.65 -30.80 -11.77
CA SER A 358 2.16 -30.26 -13.04
C SER A 358 3.40 -29.41 -12.80
N PRO A 359 4.62 -29.86 -13.19
CA PRO A 359 5.79 -28.99 -13.19
C PRO A 359 5.66 -27.99 -14.33
N ASP A 360 6.14 -26.76 -14.13
CA ASP A 360 6.06 -25.60 -15.04
C ASP A 360 4.66 -25.09 -15.45
N ALA A 361 3.59 -25.87 -15.35
CA ALA A 361 2.24 -25.48 -15.78
C ALA A 361 1.45 -24.64 -14.74
N ALA A 362 2.11 -23.62 -14.20
CA ALA A 362 1.46 -22.42 -13.70
C ALA A 362 2.32 -21.18 -14.00
N ARG A 363 3.13 -21.26 -15.06
CA ARG A 363 3.72 -20.08 -15.69
C ARG A 363 2.56 -19.17 -16.06
N ILE A 364 2.48 -18.02 -15.40
CA ILE A 364 1.56 -16.93 -15.74
C ILE A 364 1.54 -16.67 -17.25
N GLY A 365 2.64 -16.95 -17.97
CA GLY A 365 2.73 -16.95 -19.43
C GLY A 365 1.71 -17.83 -20.15
N ALA A 366 1.31 -18.99 -19.62
CA ALA A 366 0.27 -19.83 -20.21
C ALA A 366 -1.14 -19.23 -20.04
N ALA A 367 -1.44 -18.69 -18.84
CA ALA A 367 -2.67 -17.94 -18.61
C ALA A 367 -2.72 -16.69 -19.49
N TYR A 368 -1.59 -15.98 -19.60
CA TYR A 368 -1.44 -14.81 -20.45
C TYR A 368 -1.60 -15.13 -21.94
N CYS A 369 -0.99 -16.21 -22.45
CA CYS A 369 -1.20 -16.65 -23.84
C CYS A 369 -2.67 -16.99 -24.12
N ALA A 370 -3.38 -17.58 -23.16
CA ALA A 370 -4.81 -17.82 -23.29
C ALA A 370 -5.60 -16.51 -23.36
N LEU A 371 -5.21 -15.48 -22.60
CA LEU A 371 -5.81 -14.15 -22.72
C LEU A 371 -5.48 -13.49 -24.06
N LEU A 372 -4.25 -13.60 -24.57
CA LEU A 372 -3.88 -13.03 -25.88
C LEU A 372 -4.75 -13.56 -27.03
N ALA A 373 -5.12 -14.84 -26.98
CA ALA A 373 -6.04 -15.41 -27.95
C ALA A 373 -7.42 -14.71 -27.93
N ILE A 374 -7.93 -14.39 -26.74
CA ILE A 374 -9.20 -13.65 -26.57
C ILE A 374 -9.06 -12.22 -27.10
N TRP A 375 -7.93 -11.57 -26.83
CA TRP A 375 -7.61 -10.25 -27.36
C TRP A 375 -7.26 -10.24 -28.86
N HIS A 376 -7.27 -11.40 -29.53
CA HIS A 376 -6.93 -11.60 -30.94
C HIS A 376 -5.52 -11.10 -31.29
N LEU A 377 -4.59 -11.26 -30.34
CA LEU A 377 -3.20 -10.84 -30.45
C LEU A 377 -2.28 -12.02 -30.81
N PRO A 378 -1.15 -11.76 -31.50
CA PRO A 378 -0.24 -12.83 -31.91
C PRO A 378 0.37 -13.52 -30.68
N PRO A 379 0.47 -14.87 -30.70
CA PRO A 379 1.08 -15.62 -29.60
C PRO A 379 2.57 -15.28 -29.48
N LEU A 380 3.05 -15.13 -28.25
CA LEU A 380 4.47 -14.86 -27.99
C LEU A 380 5.32 -16.13 -28.23
N LYS A 381 6.39 -16.00 -29.02
CA LYS A 381 7.39 -17.07 -29.21
C LYS A 381 8.04 -17.39 -27.86
N GLY A 382 7.83 -18.62 -27.36
CA GLY A 382 8.32 -19.01 -26.02
C GLY A 382 7.49 -18.47 -24.85
N GLY A 383 6.33 -17.86 -25.12
CA GLY A 383 5.49 -17.17 -24.12
C GLY A 383 5.02 -18.03 -22.95
N ALA A 384 5.00 -19.36 -23.13
CA ALA A 384 4.74 -20.29 -22.06
C ALA A 384 5.72 -20.14 -20.89
N ARG A 385 6.97 -19.68 -21.09
CA ARG A 385 8.03 -19.61 -20.05
C ARG A 385 8.20 -18.24 -19.35
N LEU A 386 7.38 -17.25 -19.68
CA LEU A 386 7.52 -15.87 -19.15
C LEU A 386 7.22 -15.79 -17.65
N ALA A 387 8.05 -15.03 -16.92
CA ALA A 387 7.80 -14.66 -15.53
C ALA A 387 6.78 -13.50 -15.46
N VAL A 388 6.22 -13.24 -14.27
CA VAL A 388 5.22 -12.16 -14.05
C VAL A 388 5.77 -10.79 -14.49
N ASN A 389 7.06 -10.54 -14.28
CA ASN A 389 7.71 -9.27 -14.61
C ASN A 389 7.88 -9.09 -16.13
N ASP A 390 8.10 -10.17 -16.88
CA ASP A 390 8.22 -10.12 -18.34
C ASP A 390 6.87 -9.87 -19.03
N ILE A 391 5.77 -10.22 -18.36
CA ILE A 391 4.41 -10.06 -18.91
C ILE A 391 3.98 -8.60 -18.95
N ALA A 392 4.40 -7.79 -17.98
CA ALA A 392 4.13 -6.35 -18.00
C ALA A 392 4.76 -5.70 -19.25
N HIS A 393 6.02 -6.04 -19.52
CA HIS A 393 6.73 -5.54 -20.69
C HIS A 393 6.12 -6.09 -21.99
N ALA A 394 5.85 -7.41 -22.06
CA ALA A 394 5.23 -8.02 -23.22
C ALA A 394 3.85 -7.43 -23.53
N ALA A 395 3.01 -7.21 -22.51
CA ALA A 395 1.72 -6.54 -22.64
C ALA A 395 1.87 -5.13 -23.21
N SER A 396 2.80 -4.33 -22.67
CA SER A 396 3.05 -2.98 -23.14
C SER A 396 3.48 -2.95 -24.61
N THR A 397 4.36 -3.87 -25.05
CA THR A 397 4.75 -3.97 -26.48
C THR A 397 3.60 -4.35 -27.41
N GLN A 398 2.53 -4.96 -26.88
CA GLN A 398 1.31 -5.31 -27.61
C GLN A 398 0.18 -4.29 -27.41
N GLY A 399 0.48 -3.13 -26.79
CA GLY A 399 -0.49 -2.05 -26.55
C GLY A 399 -1.50 -2.35 -25.44
N LEU A 400 -1.15 -3.24 -24.51
CA LEU A 400 -1.95 -3.60 -23.34
C LEU A 400 -1.28 -3.09 -22.06
N ASP A 401 -2.08 -2.53 -21.18
CA ASP A 401 -1.70 -2.16 -19.82
C ASP A 401 -2.15 -3.24 -18.84
N MET A 402 -1.47 -3.31 -17.70
CA MET A 402 -1.84 -4.19 -16.60
C MET A 402 -2.27 -3.38 -15.37
N ALA A 403 -3.34 -3.83 -14.72
CA ALA A 403 -3.76 -3.32 -13.43
C ALA A 403 -3.93 -4.46 -12.43
N SER A 404 -3.55 -4.25 -11.17
CA SER A 404 -3.81 -5.21 -10.11
C SER A 404 -5.21 -4.99 -9.52
N TYR A 405 -5.85 -6.08 -9.13
CA TYR A 405 -7.11 -6.08 -8.40
C TYR A 405 -6.97 -6.91 -7.11
N ALA A 406 -7.50 -6.39 -6.01
CA ALA A 406 -7.62 -7.11 -4.75
C ALA A 406 -9.01 -6.82 -4.18
N GLY A 407 -9.80 -7.88 -3.93
CA GLY A 407 -11.18 -7.71 -3.48
C GLY A 407 -12.03 -8.98 -3.63
N GLY A 408 -13.35 -8.79 -3.64
CA GLY A 408 -14.32 -9.88 -3.79
C GLY A 408 -14.59 -10.25 -5.25
N LEU A 409 -15.16 -11.44 -5.47
CA LEU A 409 -15.42 -11.96 -6.82
C LEU A 409 -16.46 -11.11 -7.55
N GLU A 410 -17.48 -10.65 -6.83
CA GLU A 410 -18.50 -9.75 -7.39
C GLU A 410 -17.90 -8.44 -7.90
N GLY A 411 -16.91 -7.88 -7.20
CA GLY A 411 -16.21 -6.68 -7.65
C GLY A 411 -15.35 -6.92 -8.88
N LEU A 412 -14.69 -8.08 -8.95
CA LEU A 412 -13.89 -8.48 -10.12
C LEU A 412 -14.76 -8.64 -11.38
N LEU A 413 -15.94 -9.24 -11.24
CA LEU A 413 -16.85 -9.47 -12.37
C LEU A 413 -17.47 -8.19 -12.93
N ARG A 414 -17.51 -7.09 -12.17
CA ARG A 414 -17.97 -5.77 -12.66
C ARG A 414 -17.10 -5.21 -13.78
N PHE A 415 -15.80 -5.53 -13.79
CA PHE A 415 -14.92 -5.14 -14.89
C PHE A 415 -15.31 -5.86 -16.19
N ASN A 416 -15.91 -7.05 -16.09
CA ASN A 416 -16.31 -7.91 -17.21
C ASN A 416 -15.23 -7.97 -18.31
N LEU A 417 -14.01 -8.22 -17.84
CA LEU A 417 -12.78 -8.37 -18.61
C LEU A 417 -12.22 -9.78 -18.41
N PRO A 418 -11.49 -10.33 -19.40
CA PRO A 418 -10.63 -11.48 -19.21
C PRO A 418 -9.50 -11.15 -18.22
N VAL A 419 -9.34 -11.95 -17.16
CA VAL A 419 -8.41 -11.65 -16.04
C VAL A 419 -7.54 -12.84 -15.67
N ILE A 420 -6.34 -12.58 -15.17
CA ILE A 420 -5.48 -13.61 -14.59
C ILE A 420 -5.73 -13.65 -13.08
N LEU A 421 -6.15 -14.80 -12.57
CA LEU A 421 -6.44 -15.06 -11.17
C LEU A 421 -5.21 -15.64 -10.47
N ASP A 422 -4.89 -15.12 -9.28
CA ASP A 422 -3.89 -15.71 -8.38
C ASP A 422 -4.59 -16.71 -7.43
N LEU A 423 -4.13 -17.95 -7.40
CA LEU A 423 -4.77 -19.06 -6.69
C LEU A 423 -3.96 -19.52 -5.47
N THR A 424 -4.69 -19.91 -4.44
CA THR A 424 -4.18 -20.50 -3.21
C THR A 424 -4.40 -22.02 -3.23
N VAL A 425 -3.32 -22.78 -3.22
CA VAL A 425 -3.35 -24.24 -3.08
C VAL A 425 -2.67 -24.63 -1.77
N PRO A 426 -3.42 -25.09 -0.75
CA PRO A 426 -2.85 -25.50 0.53
C PRO A 426 -1.79 -26.60 0.35
N GLY A 427 -0.58 -26.38 0.87
CA GLY A 427 0.52 -27.34 0.81
C GLY A 427 1.41 -27.28 -0.44
N ALA A 428 1.02 -26.52 -1.47
CA ALA A 428 1.83 -26.35 -2.68
C ALA A 428 2.93 -25.29 -2.48
N ARG A 429 4.13 -25.52 -3.03
CA ARG A 429 5.19 -24.51 -3.09
C ARG A 429 4.94 -23.56 -4.28
N GLY A 430 4.89 -22.24 -4.02
CA GLY A 430 4.74 -21.18 -5.03
C GLY A 430 3.30 -20.80 -5.39
N ARG A 431 3.13 -19.66 -6.09
CA ARG A 431 1.82 -19.17 -6.56
C ARG A 431 1.34 -19.95 -7.78
N ARG A 432 0.03 -19.91 -8.06
CA ARG A 432 -0.60 -20.58 -9.21
C ARG A 432 -1.53 -19.59 -9.92
N TYR A 433 -1.53 -19.60 -11.26
CA TYR A 433 -2.31 -18.65 -12.05
C TYR A 433 -3.28 -19.35 -13.00
N LEU A 434 -4.48 -18.80 -13.15
CA LEU A 434 -5.46 -19.21 -14.17
C LEU A 434 -6.03 -17.99 -14.88
N ALA A 435 -6.24 -18.07 -16.19
CA ALA A 435 -6.98 -17.06 -16.92
C ALA A 435 -8.48 -17.35 -16.84
N LEU A 436 -9.26 -16.38 -16.37
CA LEU A 436 -10.71 -16.38 -16.49
C LEU A 436 -11.08 -15.84 -17.87
N THR A 437 -11.77 -16.66 -18.66
CA THR A 437 -11.99 -16.42 -20.10
C THR A 437 -13.44 -16.20 -20.47
N GLY A 438 -14.38 -16.57 -19.60
CA GLY A 438 -15.81 -16.34 -19.83
C GLY A 438 -16.66 -16.70 -18.62
N VAL A 439 -17.89 -16.18 -18.62
CA VAL A 439 -18.93 -16.48 -17.62
C VAL A 439 -20.15 -17.02 -18.35
N ASP A 440 -20.63 -18.19 -17.95
CA ASP A 440 -21.87 -18.80 -18.45
C ASP A 440 -22.88 -18.94 -17.29
N GLY A 441 -24.15 -19.20 -17.59
CA GLY A 441 -25.29 -19.29 -16.65
C GLY A 441 -25.24 -20.37 -15.56
N GLY A 442 -24.05 -20.83 -15.18
CA GLY A 442 -23.80 -21.72 -14.04
C GLY A 442 -22.31 -21.94 -13.71
N GLY A 443 -21.37 -21.19 -14.30
CA GLY A 443 -19.93 -21.39 -14.04
C GLY A 443 -18.98 -20.49 -14.83
N TYR A 444 -17.71 -20.59 -14.48
CA TYR A 444 -16.61 -19.78 -14.98
C TYR A 444 -15.70 -20.60 -15.89
N ARG A 445 -15.57 -20.20 -17.17
CA ARG A 445 -14.61 -20.81 -18.09
C ARG A 445 -13.21 -20.29 -17.80
N TYR A 446 -12.24 -21.20 -17.79
CA TYR A 446 -10.87 -20.85 -17.47
C TYR A 446 -9.87 -21.60 -18.34
N ALA A 447 -8.65 -21.05 -18.42
CA ALA A 447 -7.55 -21.66 -19.15
C ALA A 447 -6.22 -21.52 -18.36
N PRO A 448 -5.31 -22.51 -18.46
CA PRO A 448 -5.46 -23.81 -19.13
C PRO A 448 -6.43 -24.76 -18.38
N VAL A 449 -7.03 -25.71 -19.10
CA VAL A 449 -7.97 -26.70 -18.54
C VAL A 449 -7.24 -27.66 -17.59
N LEU A 450 -7.75 -27.81 -16.36
CA LEU A 450 -7.15 -28.66 -15.32
C LEU A 450 -7.99 -29.91 -15.07
N ALA A 451 -7.35 -31.08 -14.98
CA ALA A 451 -8.02 -32.35 -14.68
C ALA A 451 -9.24 -32.70 -15.56
N GLY A 452 -9.28 -32.21 -16.81
CA GLY A 452 -10.43 -32.37 -17.71
C GLY A 452 -11.68 -31.58 -17.31
N ILE A 453 -11.54 -30.62 -16.40
CA ILE A 453 -12.60 -29.70 -15.97
C ILE A 453 -12.35 -28.37 -16.68
N ASP A 454 -13.25 -27.96 -17.56
CA ASP A 454 -13.17 -26.69 -18.31
C ASP A 454 -13.94 -25.55 -17.63
N ARG A 455 -14.73 -25.87 -16.59
CA ARG A 455 -15.61 -24.93 -15.88
C ARG A 455 -15.51 -25.05 -14.36
N LEU A 456 -15.32 -23.91 -13.68
CA LEU A 456 -15.35 -23.78 -12.23
C LEU A 456 -16.72 -23.28 -11.75
N ARG A 457 -17.25 -23.89 -10.69
CA ARG A 457 -18.42 -23.34 -9.96
C ARG A 457 -18.00 -22.17 -9.08
N THR A 458 -18.95 -21.31 -8.69
CA THR A 458 -18.69 -20.17 -7.78
C THR A 458 -18.02 -20.60 -6.48
N GLU A 459 -18.50 -21.68 -5.85
CA GLU A 459 -17.91 -22.18 -4.60
C GLU A 459 -16.48 -22.73 -4.80
N GLU A 460 -16.21 -23.32 -5.97
CA GLU A 460 -14.87 -23.83 -6.29
C GLU A 460 -13.89 -22.69 -6.54
N LEU A 461 -14.34 -21.66 -7.26
CA LEU A 461 -13.55 -20.47 -7.51
C LEU A 461 -13.25 -19.71 -6.22
N LYS A 462 -14.25 -19.49 -5.36
CA LYS A 462 -14.06 -18.88 -4.03
C LYS A 462 -13.09 -19.66 -3.15
N ALA A 463 -13.11 -20.99 -3.20
CA ALA A 463 -12.24 -21.84 -2.41
C ALA A 463 -10.78 -21.93 -2.93
N LEU A 464 -10.54 -21.59 -4.20
CA LEU A 464 -9.23 -21.65 -4.84
C LEU A 464 -8.59 -20.28 -5.05
N TRP A 465 -9.37 -19.21 -5.16
CA TRP A 465 -8.89 -17.87 -5.48
C TRP A 465 -8.37 -17.14 -4.24
N SER A 466 -7.23 -16.47 -4.38
CA SER A 466 -6.58 -15.72 -3.29
C SER A 466 -7.22 -14.36 -2.99
N GLY A 467 -8.21 -13.94 -3.79
CA GLY A 467 -8.77 -12.58 -3.76
C GLY A 467 -7.97 -11.56 -4.57
N ARG A 468 -6.93 -12.01 -5.32
CA ARG A 468 -6.10 -11.15 -6.18
C ARG A 468 -6.21 -11.54 -7.65
N ALA A 469 -6.27 -10.53 -8.52
CA ALA A 469 -6.29 -10.74 -9.96
C ALA A 469 -5.45 -9.68 -10.67
N ILE A 470 -5.02 -9.99 -11.89
CA ILE A 470 -4.37 -9.07 -12.82
C ILE A 470 -5.36 -8.82 -13.96
N LEU A 471 -5.74 -7.55 -14.11
CA LEU A 471 -6.58 -7.03 -15.17
C LEU A 471 -5.68 -6.67 -16.36
N LEU A 472 -5.95 -7.26 -17.52
CA LEU A 472 -5.34 -6.86 -18.78
C LEU A 472 -6.32 -5.97 -19.53
N TRP A 473 -5.89 -4.78 -19.95
CA TRP A 473 -6.78 -3.78 -20.55
C TRP A 473 -6.03 -2.90 -21.54
N ARG A 474 -6.74 -2.15 -22.39
CA ARG A 474 -6.13 -1.22 -23.36
C ARG A 474 -6.36 0.22 -22.95
N ASN A 475 -5.30 0.98 -22.76
CA ASN A 475 -5.40 2.41 -22.48
C ASN A 475 -5.55 3.21 -23.78
N HIS A 476 -6.76 3.23 -24.34
CA HIS A 476 -7.05 3.79 -25.67
C HIS A 476 -6.62 5.24 -25.89
N ALA A 477 -6.72 6.09 -24.86
CA ALA A 477 -6.32 7.50 -24.95
C ALA A 477 -4.95 7.79 -24.28
N GLY A 478 -4.21 6.75 -23.87
CA GLY A 478 -2.89 6.88 -23.24
C GLY A 478 -2.92 7.73 -21.97
N LEU A 479 -4.01 7.67 -21.22
CA LEU A 479 -4.26 8.57 -20.09
C LEU A 479 -3.42 8.14 -18.88
N SER A 480 -2.72 9.11 -18.31
CA SER A 480 -1.97 8.92 -17.07
C SER A 480 -2.90 8.92 -15.84
N PRO A 481 -2.61 8.12 -14.79
CA PRO A 481 -3.33 8.22 -13.53
C PRO A 481 -3.21 9.62 -12.90
N VAL A 482 -4.33 10.16 -12.41
CA VAL A 482 -4.42 11.51 -11.82
C VAL A 482 -4.85 11.41 -10.37
N GLY A 483 -4.12 12.04 -9.45
CA GLY A 483 -4.37 11.84 -8.00
C GLY A 483 -4.23 13.08 -7.12
N GLN A 484 -3.85 14.24 -7.66
CA GLN A 484 -3.65 15.46 -6.87
C GLN A 484 -4.57 16.58 -7.36
N PRO A 485 -5.43 17.14 -6.48
CA PRO A 485 -6.21 18.33 -6.79
C PRO A 485 -5.33 19.49 -7.29
N GLY A 486 -5.80 20.19 -8.32
CA GLY A 486 -5.10 21.32 -8.92
C GLY A 486 -4.08 20.96 -10.01
N GLN A 487 -3.85 19.67 -10.30
CA GLN A 487 -3.08 19.27 -11.47
C GLN A 487 -3.70 19.81 -12.76
N ARG A 488 -2.87 20.09 -13.76
CA ARG A 488 -3.30 20.57 -15.07
C ARG A 488 -2.68 19.74 -16.18
N GLY A 489 -3.44 19.44 -17.23
CA GLY A 489 -2.94 18.69 -18.37
C GLY A 489 -4.03 18.28 -19.34
N THR A 490 -3.62 17.94 -20.55
CA THR A 490 -4.50 17.45 -21.63
C THR A 490 -5.18 16.14 -21.26
N ASP A 491 -4.53 15.30 -20.45
CA ASP A 491 -5.10 14.04 -19.97
C ASP A 491 -6.31 14.30 -19.06
N ILE A 492 -6.24 15.32 -18.20
CA ILE A 492 -7.34 15.69 -17.31
C ILE A 492 -8.53 16.19 -18.12
N GLU A 493 -8.28 16.96 -19.18
CA GLU A 493 -9.32 17.43 -20.08
C GLU A 493 -10.04 16.26 -20.75
N ARG A 494 -9.28 15.29 -21.25
CA ARG A 494 -9.85 14.05 -21.81
C ARG A 494 -10.62 13.25 -20.77
N ILE A 495 -10.14 13.16 -19.53
CA ILE A 495 -10.87 12.47 -18.45
C ILE A 495 -12.18 13.20 -18.12
N GLN A 496 -12.18 14.54 -18.08
CA GLN A 496 -13.39 15.33 -17.91
C GLN A 496 -14.39 15.09 -19.05
N GLN A 497 -13.92 14.98 -20.30
CA GLN A 497 -14.76 14.63 -21.45
C GLN A 497 -15.35 13.21 -21.31
N LEU A 498 -14.57 12.24 -20.86
CA LEU A 498 -15.05 10.87 -20.59
C LEU A 498 -16.08 10.84 -19.47
N LEU A 499 -15.84 11.54 -18.36
CA LEU A 499 -16.79 11.67 -17.26
C LEU A 499 -18.07 12.40 -17.69
N ALA A 500 -17.97 13.39 -18.57
CA ALA A 500 -19.13 14.09 -19.13
C ALA A 500 -19.95 13.15 -20.02
N LYS A 501 -19.29 12.36 -20.88
CA LYS A 501 -19.93 11.35 -21.72
C LYS A 501 -20.60 10.25 -20.90
N ALA A 502 -20.00 9.86 -19.78
CA ALA A 502 -20.58 8.93 -18.81
C ALA A 502 -21.68 9.56 -17.93
N GLY A 503 -21.94 10.86 -18.04
CA GLY A 503 -23.01 11.57 -17.30
C GLY A 503 -22.63 12.08 -15.90
N TYR A 504 -21.36 11.96 -15.49
CA TYR A 504 -20.88 12.29 -14.15
C TYR A 504 -20.30 13.71 -14.03
N TYR A 505 -19.85 14.30 -15.15
CA TYR A 505 -19.30 15.66 -15.18
C TYR A 505 -20.23 16.63 -15.92
N ARG A 506 -20.56 17.75 -15.27
CA ARG A 506 -21.48 18.79 -15.79
C ARG A 506 -20.80 20.11 -16.12
N GLY A 507 -19.48 20.21 -15.90
CA GLY A 507 -18.70 21.40 -16.24
C GLY A 507 -18.14 21.34 -17.67
N ASN A 508 -17.56 22.45 -18.12
CA ASN A 508 -16.74 22.44 -19.32
C ASN A 508 -15.38 21.80 -19.02
N PRO A 509 -14.84 20.91 -19.87
CA PRO A 509 -13.49 20.39 -19.72
C PRO A 509 -12.48 21.54 -19.72
N THR A 510 -11.82 21.76 -18.58
CA THR A 510 -10.82 22.83 -18.39
C THR A 510 -9.39 22.31 -18.41
N GLY A 511 -9.21 20.98 -18.35
CA GLY A 511 -7.91 20.36 -18.16
C GLY A 511 -7.32 20.56 -16.76
N VAL A 512 -8.12 21.06 -15.80
CA VAL A 512 -7.71 21.26 -14.40
C VAL A 512 -8.45 20.26 -13.51
N PHE A 513 -7.71 19.53 -12.68
CA PHE A 513 -8.27 18.57 -11.74
C PHE A 513 -8.85 19.28 -10.51
N ASP A 514 -9.95 19.99 -10.73
CA ASP A 514 -10.64 20.84 -9.77
C ASP A 514 -11.62 20.05 -8.87
N GLN A 515 -12.24 20.75 -7.91
CA GLN A 515 -13.20 20.12 -7.00
C GLN A 515 -14.43 19.53 -7.72
N LEU A 516 -14.85 20.12 -8.85
CA LEU A 516 -15.95 19.57 -9.65
C LEU A 516 -15.56 18.23 -10.26
N THR A 517 -14.32 18.12 -10.76
CA THR A 517 -13.77 16.89 -11.33
C THR A 517 -13.60 15.82 -10.26
N VAL A 518 -13.01 16.18 -9.11
CA VAL A 518 -12.90 15.25 -7.96
C VAL A 518 -14.28 14.74 -7.55
N SER A 519 -15.26 15.63 -7.40
CA SER A 519 -16.63 15.24 -7.02
C SER A 519 -17.33 14.36 -8.06
N ALA A 520 -17.01 14.54 -9.35
CA ALA A 520 -17.51 13.69 -10.43
C ALA A 520 -16.86 12.29 -10.39
N VAL A 521 -15.54 12.23 -10.19
CA VAL A 521 -14.78 10.98 -10.02
C VAL A 521 -15.29 10.19 -8.82
N THR A 522 -15.44 10.84 -7.65
CA THR A 522 -15.91 10.16 -6.43
C THR A 522 -17.31 9.57 -6.61
N ARG A 523 -18.23 10.29 -7.29
CA ARG A 523 -19.56 9.77 -7.63
C ARG A 523 -19.49 8.60 -8.59
N PHE A 524 -18.67 8.70 -9.63
CA PHE A 524 -18.45 7.61 -10.57
C PHE A 524 -17.88 6.37 -9.88
N GLN A 525 -16.90 6.54 -9.00
CA GLN A 525 -16.32 5.46 -8.19
C GLN A 525 -17.37 4.80 -7.29
N ALA A 526 -18.21 5.60 -6.63
CA ALA A 526 -19.29 5.10 -5.77
C ALA A 526 -20.26 4.20 -6.55
N ASP A 527 -20.77 4.69 -7.69
CA ASP A 527 -21.73 3.95 -8.53
C ASP A 527 -21.09 2.70 -9.17
N SER A 528 -19.79 2.79 -9.49
CA SER A 528 -19.02 1.68 -10.04
C SER A 528 -18.62 0.63 -8.99
N GLY A 529 -18.80 0.91 -7.69
CA GLY A 529 -18.38 0.03 -6.59
C GLY A 529 -16.86 -0.01 -6.36
N LEU A 530 -16.15 1.07 -6.73
CA LEU A 530 -14.74 1.28 -6.44
C LEU A 530 -14.54 2.04 -5.13
N LEU A 531 -13.29 2.06 -4.63
CA LEU A 531 -12.91 2.92 -3.50
C LEU A 531 -13.12 4.40 -3.89
N GLN A 532 -13.86 5.13 -3.05
CA GLN A 532 -14.22 6.54 -3.27
C GLN A 532 -13.09 7.49 -2.85
N ASP A 533 -11.89 7.30 -3.40
CA ASP A 533 -10.71 8.10 -3.05
C ASP A 533 -10.59 9.40 -3.87
N GLY A 534 -11.46 9.60 -4.87
CA GLY A 534 -11.44 10.78 -5.74
C GLY A 534 -10.20 10.84 -6.64
N ARG A 535 -9.46 9.72 -6.78
CA ARG A 535 -8.27 9.59 -7.62
C ARG A 535 -8.55 8.68 -8.81
N ILE A 536 -8.02 9.03 -9.97
CA ILE A 536 -8.21 8.26 -11.19
C ILE A 536 -7.03 7.30 -11.32
N GLY A 537 -7.22 6.08 -10.83
CA GLY A 537 -6.30 4.97 -11.05
C GLY A 537 -6.69 4.11 -12.25
N PRO A 538 -5.87 3.08 -12.60
CA PRO A 538 -6.15 2.18 -13.71
C PRO A 538 -7.54 1.52 -13.64
N GLN A 539 -7.99 1.07 -12.46
CA GLN A 539 -9.33 0.47 -12.29
C GLN A 539 -10.46 1.47 -12.59
N THR A 540 -10.28 2.74 -12.21
CA THR A 540 -11.25 3.81 -12.53
C THR A 540 -11.27 4.09 -14.03
N LEU A 541 -10.11 4.11 -14.69
CA LEU A 541 -10.02 4.32 -16.14
C LEU A 541 -10.68 3.20 -16.94
N ILE A 542 -10.47 1.93 -16.57
CA ILE A 542 -11.11 0.77 -17.22
C ILE A 542 -12.63 0.93 -17.22
N LEU A 543 -13.23 1.12 -16.04
CA LEU A 543 -14.69 1.27 -15.94
C LEU A 543 -15.18 2.54 -16.61
N LEU A 544 -14.39 3.62 -16.59
CA LEU A 544 -14.76 4.88 -17.22
C LEU A 544 -14.76 4.78 -18.75
N TYR A 545 -13.77 4.11 -19.34
CA TYR A 545 -13.74 3.84 -20.78
C TYR A 545 -14.97 3.03 -21.20
N ARG A 546 -15.33 2.00 -20.42
CA ARG A 546 -16.53 1.21 -20.66
C ARG A 546 -17.80 2.05 -20.57
N ALA A 547 -17.97 2.84 -19.51
CA ALA A 547 -19.12 3.74 -19.34
C ALA A 547 -19.19 4.79 -20.46
N ALA A 548 -18.05 5.21 -21.00
CA ALA A 548 -17.95 6.11 -22.13
C ALA A 548 -18.11 5.41 -23.50
N GLY A 549 -18.37 4.11 -23.54
CA GLY A 549 -18.65 3.35 -24.78
C GLY A 549 -17.41 3.00 -25.60
N PHE A 550 -16.24 2.90 -24.98
CA PHE A 550 -15.08 2.24 -25.60
C PHE A 550 -15.22 0.74 -25.36
N PHE A 551 -15.30 -0.04 -26.44
CA PHE A 551 -15.54 -1.48 -26.39
C PHE A 551 -14.22 -2.24 -26.13
N GLU A 552 -14.13 -2.90 -24.99
CA GLU A 552 -13.05 -3.83 -24.64
C GLU A 552 -13.45 -5.26 -25.01
N ALA A 553 -12.49 -6.19 -25.06
CA ALA A 553 -12.79 -7.62 -25.20
C ALA A 553 -13.58 -8.08 -23.96
N GLU A 554 -14.85 -8.42 -24.11
CA GLU A 554 -15.72 -8.82 -23.01
C GLU A 554 -15.51 -10.30 -22.63
N LEU A 555 -15.83 -10.67 -21.39
CA LEU A 555 -16.02 -12.09 -21.06
C LEU A 555 -17.21 -12.60 -21.88
N GLU A 556 -16.93 -13.33 -22.96
CA GLU A 556 -17.99 -13.83 -23.85
C GLU A 556 -18.98 -14.71 -23.08
N ALA A 557 -20.23 -14.29 -22.98
CA ALA A 557 -21.33 -15.16 -22.62
C ALA A 557 -21.61 -16.09 -23.82
N SER A 558 -21.65 -17.40 -23.60
CA SER A 558 -22.07 -18.29 -24.70
C SER A 558 -23.54 -18.01 -25.03
N THR A 559 -23.79 -17.35 -26.17
CA THR A 559 -25.08 -17.48 -26.84
C THR A 559 -25.30 -18.97 -27.13
N PRO A 560 -26.46 -19.56 -26.79
CA PRO A 560 -26.76 -20.91 -27.21
C PRO A 560 -26.69 -20.92 -28.73
N ARG A 561 -25.88 -21.82 -29.30
CA ARG A 561 -25.97 -22.13 -30.73
C ARG A 561 -27.40 -22.61 -30.96
N GLU A 562 -28.23 -21.76 -31.58
CA GLU A 562 -29.36 -22.25 -32.34
C GLU A 562 -28.78 -23.20 -33.39
N GLU A 563 -28.94 -24.50 -33.13
CA GLU A 563 -28.87 -25.52 -34.16
C GLU A 563 -29.99 -25.21 -35.16
N GLY A 564 -29.64 -24.43 -36.19
CA GLY A 564 -30.48 -24.19 -37.34
C GLY A 564 -30.51 -25.45 -38.22
N ALA A 565 -31.70 -26.06 -38.24
CA ALA A 565 -32.38 -26.82 -39.31
C ALA A 565 -31.61 -27.92 -40.06
#